data_AF-A0A8H7PTY3-F1
#
_entry.id   AF-A0A8H7PTY3-F1
#
_cell.length_a   1.000
_cell.length_b   1.000
_cell.length_c   1.000
_cell.angle_alpha   90.00
_cell.angle_beta   90.00
_cell.angle_gamma   90.00
#
_symmetry.space_group_name_H-M   'P 1'
#
loop_
_entity.id
_entity.type
_entity.pdbx_description
1 polymer ?
#
loop_
_entity_poly.entity_id
_entity_poly.type
_entity_poly.pdbx_seq_one_letter_code
_entity_poly.pdbx_strand_id
1 'polypeptide(L)'
;MAPPAVDTSSTVTSVAASTAIASSPIDILSDYVHHSSQSFGTLLNGYLQSLDMLSSYRQREASLLARLEQQQDANALDEDTYLPLKDSLKIVRLHIGQAKKLEAKTFLKCFEAIKNEPGWSQEKKISVLQALLALGE
;
A
#
# COMPACT_ATOMS: atom_id res chain seq x y z
N MET A 1 -11.74 67.36 -5.88
CA MET A 1 -11.19 66.20 -6.63
C MET A 1 -10.62 65.24 -5.61
N ALA A 2 -11.36 64.18 -5.28
CA ALA A 2 -10.96 63.19 -4.28
C ALA A 2 -10.15 62.05 -4.93
N PRO A 3 -9.18 61.43 -4.23
CA PRO A 3 -8.37 60.34 -4.78
C PRO A 3 -9.21 59.06 -4.96
N PRO A 4 -8.84 58.17 -5.90
CA PRO A 4 -9.54 56.90 -6.09
C PRO A 4 -9.30 55.99 -4.89
N ALA A 5 -10.39 55.38 -4.40
CA ALA A 5 -10.36 54.34 -3.39
C ALA A 5 -9.60 53.12 -3.94
N VAL A 6 -8.56 52.69 -3.23
CA VAL A 6 -7.91 51.41 -3.49
C VAL A 6 -8.83 50.34 -2.89
N ASP A 7 -9.46 49.56 -3.76
CA ASP A 7 -10.15 48.33 -3.39
C ASP A 7 -9.12 47.34 -2.81
N THR A 8 -9.04 47.27 -1.48
CA THR A 8 -8.35 46.19 -0.77
C THR A 8 -9.31 45.02 -0.58
N SER A 9 -9.76 44.41 -1.67
CA SER A 9 -10.52 43.17 -1.58
C SER A 9 -10.15 42.24 -2.73
N SER A 10 -9.53 41.12 -2.36
CA SER A 10 -9.23 39.97 -3.24
C SER A 10 -8.17 40.29 -4.29
N THR A 11 -6.90 39.94 -4.12
CA THR A 11 -6.42 38.58 -4.39
C THR A 11 -4.99 38.47 -3.86
N VAL A 12 -4.83 38.20 -2.56
CA VAL A 12 -3.62 37.59 -2.02
C VAL A 12 -4.02 36.21 -1.51
N THR A 13 -4.32 35.36 -2.48
CA THR A 13 -4.43 33.90 -2.33
C THR A 13 -3.78 33.29 -3.56
N SER A 14 -2.47 33.54 -3.70
CA SER A 14 -1.63 32.79 -4.64
C SER A 14 -0.44 32.14 -3.91
N VAL A 15 -0.67 31.70 -2.67
CA VAL A 15 0.26 30.86 -1.90
C VAL A 15 -0.53 29.86 -1.06
N ALA A 16 -1.53 29.18 -1.64
CA ALA A 16 -2.21 28.03 -1.02
C ALA A 16 -3.20 27.36 -1.99
N ALA A 17 -2.78 27.03 -3.22
CA ALA A 17 -3.54 26.13 -4.09
C ALA A 17 -2.72 25.72 -5.33
N SER A 18 -1.49 25.26 -5.15
CA SER A 18 -1.07 24.13 -5.99
C SER A 18 -1.68 22.90 -5.34
N THR A 19 -2.99 22.79 -5.56
CA THR A 19 -3.79 21.60 -5.36
C THR A 19 -2.95 20.39 -5.66
N ALA A 20 -2.71 19.59 -4.62
CA ALA A 20 -2.41 18.18 -4.76
C ALA A 20 -3.33 17.63 -5.84
N ILE A 21 -2.75 17.39 -7.01
CA ILE A 21 -3.38 16.57 -8.04
C ILE A 21 -3.68 15.24 -7.36
N ALA A 22 -4.77 14.59 -7.72
CA ALA A 22 -5.09 13.23 -7.30
C ALA A 22 -4.02 12.27 -7.83
N SER A 23 -2.84 12.31 -7.23
CA SER A 23 -1.73 11.42 -7.45
C SER A 23 -2.01 10.19 -6.61
N SER A 24 -2.08 9.03 -7.25
CA SER A 24 -2.15 7.75 -6.55
C SER A 24 -1.02 7.71 -5.51
N PRO A 25 -1.19 7.03 -4.35
CA PRO A 25 -0.08 6.78 -3.43
C PRO A 25 1.17 6.24 -4.15
N ILE A 26 0.95 5.46 -5.22
CA ILE A 26 2.00 4.96 -6.11
C ILE A 26 2.73 6.11 -6.84
N ASP A 27 2.01 7.11 -7.34
CA ASP A 27 2.61 8.24 -8.08
C ASP A 27 3.48 9.09 -7.15
N ILE A 28 3.00 9.38 -5.94
CA ILE A 28 3.75 10.10 -4.90
C ILE A 28 5.05 9.35 -4.56
N LEU A 29 4.96 8.01 -4.45
CA LEU A 29 6.11 7.16 -4.14
C LEU A 29 7.04 6.97 -5.34
N SER A 30 6.52 6.94 -6.57
CA SER A 30 7.28 6.81 -7.82
C SER A 30 8.09 8.07 -8.10
N ASP A 31 7.46 9.25 -8.04
CA ASP A 31 8.15 10.55 -8.10
C ASP A 31 9.25 10.63 -7.05
N TYR A 32 8.97 10.07 -5.87
CA TYR A 32 9.92 10.03 -4.79
C TYR A 32 11.12 9.09 -5.05
N VAL A 33 10.90 7.90 -5.63
CA VAL A 33 11.99 6.99 -6.05
C VAL A 33 12.90 7.64 -7.08
N HIS A 34 12.36 8.47 -7.98
CA HIS A 34 13.16 9.21 -8.96
C HIS A 34 14.00 10.33 -8.35
N HIS A 35 13.63 10.84 -7.18
CA HIS A 35 14.31 11.94 -6.49
C HIS A 35 15.13 11.53 -5.27
N SER A 36 15.14 10.25 -4.90
CA SER A 36 15.80 9.75 -3.71
C SER A 36 16.63 8.51 -4.00
N SER A 37 17.56 8.22 -3.10
CA SER A 37 18.58 7.18 -3.29
C SER A 37 18.00 5.87 -3.84
N GLN A 38 18.75 5.22 -4.75
CA GLN A 38 18.40 3.89 -5.31
C GLN A 38 18.03 2.84 -4.23
N SER A 39 18.53 3.02 -3.00
CA SER A 39 18.17 2.18 -1.86
C SER A 39 16.69 2.26 -1.46
N PHE A 40 16.07 3.45 -1.50
CA PHE A 40 14.64 3.56 -1.18
C PHE A 40 13.77 2.91 -2.26
N GLY A 41 14.08 3.11 -3.54
CA GLY A 41 13.37 2.45 -4.64
C GLY A 41 13.40 0.93 -4.54
N THR A 42 14.53 0.37 -4.12
CA THR A 42 14.65 -1.09 -3.88
C THR A 42 13.76 -1.55 -2.72
N LEU A 43 13.71 -0.79 -1.61
CA LEU A 43 12.86 -1.10 -0.46
C LEU A 43 11.37 -1.00 -0.79
N LEU A 44 10.96 0.06 -1.49
CA LEU A 44 9.58 0.27 -1.93
C LEU A 44 9.14 -0.84 -2.88
N ASN A 45 9.95 -1.20 -3.87
CA ASN A 45 9.63 -2.29 -4.79
C ASN A 45 9.49 -3.63 -4.03
N GLY A 46 10.34 -3.89 -3.05
CA GLY A 46 10.20 -5.07 -2.18
C GLY A 46 8.91 -5.06 -1.36
N TYR A 47 8.46 -3.88 -0.90
CA TYR A 47 7.19 -3.73 -0.20
C TYR A 47 6.00 -4.01 -1.11
N LEU A 48 5.97 -3.41 -2.31
CA LEU A 48 4.93 -3.67 -3.32
C LEU A 48 4.85 -5.16 -3.70
N GLN A 49 5.99 -5.82 -3.93
CA GLN A 49 6.02 -7.26 -4.21
C GLN A 49 5.46 -8.09 -3.05
N SER A 50 5.68 -7.67 -1.79
CA SER A 50 5.13 -8.37 -0.63
C SER A 50 3.61 -8.23 -0.53
N LEU A 51 3.06 -7.07 -0.92
CA LEU A 51 1.62 -6.84 -1.00
C LEU A 51 0.98 -7.68 -2.11
N ASP A 52 1.58 -7.71 -3.30
CA ASP A 52 1.13 -8.55 -4.42
C ASP A 52 1.10 -10.03 -4.03
N MET A 53 2.15 -10.50 -3.35
CA MET A 53 2.23 -11.88 -2.88
C MET A 53 1.14 -12.18 -1.84
N LEU A 54 0.89 -11.26 -0.90
CA LEU A 54 -0.18 -11.39 0.09
C LEU A 54 -1.56 -11.44 -0.57
N SER A 55 -1.81 -10.58 -1.56
CA SER A 55 -3.03 -10.57 -2.37
C SER A 55 -3.24 -11.89 -3.09
N SER A 56 -2.20 -12.42 -3.75
CA SER A 56 -2.25 -13.71 -4.45
C SER A 56 -2.59 -14.86 -3.51
N TYR A 57 -1.99 -14.91 -2.32
CA TYR A 57 -2.32 -15.95 -1.35
C TYR A 57 -3.74 -15.82 -0.80
N ARG A 58 -4.26 -14.60 -0.57
CA ARG A 58 -5.67 -14.41 -0.16
C ARG A 58 -6.64 -14.86 -1.25
N GLN A 59 -6.34 -14.61 -2.52
CA GLN A 59 -7.15 -15.12 -3.64
C GLN A 59 -7.15 -16.65 -3.69
N ARG A 60 -5.99 -17.29 -3.48
CA ARG A 60 -5.89 -18.75 -3.39
C ARG A 60 -6.70 -19.29 -2.20
N GLU A 61 -6.64 -18.63 -1.05
CA GLU A 61 -7.44 -18.99 0.12
C GLU A 61 -8.94 -18.94 -0.20
N ALA A 62 -9.42 -17.84 -0.78
CA ALA A 62 -10.82 -17.68 -1.17
C ALA A 62 -11.28 -18.77 -2.17
N SER A 63 -10.45 -19.11 -3.16
CA SER A 63 -10.74 -20.17 -4.12
C SER A 63 -10.83 -21.55 -3.45
N LEU A 64 -9.93 -21.86 -2.51
CA LEU A 64 -9.97 -23.13 -1.76
C LEU A 64 -11.19 -23.21 -0.85
N LEU A 65 -11.58 -22.11 -0.20
CA LEU A 65 -12.79 -22.05 0.62
C LEU A 65 -14.06 -22.29 -0.23
N ALA A 66 -14.18 -21.63 -1.38
CA ALA A 66 -15.31 -21.83 -2.27
C ALA A 66 -15.42 -23.30 -2.76
N ARG A 67 -14.28 -23.96 -3.02
CA ARG A 67 -14.25 -25.39 -3.38
C ARG A 67 -14.65 -26.30 -2.22
N LEU A 68 -14.26 -25.95 -0.99
CA LEU A 68 -14.67 -26.70 0.21
C LEU A 68 -16.18 -26.57 0.46
N GLU A 69 -16.73 -25.37 0.31
CA GLU A 69 -18.18 -25.11 0.42
C GLU A 69 -18.96 -25.92 -0.63
N GLN A 70 -18.52 -25.90 -1.89
CA GLN A 70 -19.14 -26.71 -2.95
C GLN A 70 -19.15 -28.22 -2.67
N GLN A 71 -18.07 -28.76 -2.10
CA GLN A 71 -17.99 -30.18 -1.74
C GLN A 71 -18.93 -30.52 -0.58
N GLN A 72 -19.05 -29.61 0.40
CA GLN A 72 -19.93 -29.76 1.54
C GLN A 72 -21.42 -29.70 1.13
N ASP A 73 -21.78 -28.78 0.25
CA ASP A 73 -23.15 -28.62 -0.28
C ASP A 73 -23.56 -29.78 -1.20
N ALA A 74 -22.61 -30.31 -1.98
CA ALA A 74 -22.86 -31.44 -2.88
C ALA A 74 -23.09 -32.77 -2.13
N ASN A 75 -22.91 -32.80 -0.80
CA ASN A 75 -22.87 -34.02 0.02
C ASN A 75 -21.91 -35.09 -0.54
N ALA A 76 -20.97 -34.66 -1.38
CA ALA A 76 -19.93 -35.46 -1.98
C ALA A 76 -18.79 -35.51 -0.97
N LEU A 77 -18.97 -36.27 0.11
CA LEU A 77 -17.92 -36.62 1.06
C LEU A 77 -16.95 -37.61 0.41
N ASP A 78 -16.35 -37.22 -0.70
CA ASP A 78 -15.19 -37.91 -1.24
C ASP A 78 -13.98 -37.52 -0.38
N GLU A 79 -13.67 -38.36 0.61
CA GLU A 79 -12.52 -38.14 1.52
C GLU A 79 -11.21 -37.95 0.74
N ASP A 80 -11.07 -38.59 -0.43
CA ASP A 80 -9.90 -38.51 -1.30
C ASP A 80 -9.70 -37.10 -1.88
N THR A 81 -10.76 -36.29 -1.99
CA THR A 81 -10.69 -34.91 -2.49
C THR A 81 -10.76 -33.88 -1.35
N TYR A 82 -11.49 -34.17 -0.28
CA TYR A 82 -11.69 -33.25 0.84
C TYR A 82 -10.43 -33.05 1.70
N LEU A 83 -9.71 -34.12 2.04
CA LEU A 83 -8.49 -34.05 2.86
C LEU A 83 -7.40 -33.19 2.19
N PRO A 84 -7.08 -33.40 0.91
CA PRO A 84 -6.08 -32.58 0.20
C PRO A 84 -6.44 -31.10 0.09
N LEU A 85 -7.72 -30.76 -0.06
CA LEU A 85 -8.18 -29.37 -0.07
C LEU A 85 -7.96 -28.68 1.28
N LYS A 86 -8.26 -29.38 2.38
CA LYS A 86 -8.05 -28.88 3.75
C LYS A 86 -6.57 -28.68 4.05
N ASP A 87 -5.70 -29.59 3.61
CA ASP A 87 -4.25 -29.46 3.79
C ASP A 87 -3.68 -28.34 2.91
N SER A 88 -4.15 -28.20 1.68
CA SER A 88 -3.81 -27.06 0.81
C SER A 88 -4.19 -25.72 1.46
N LEU A 89 -5.36 -25.64 2.11
CA LEU A 89 -5.79 -24.46 2.83
C LEU A 89 -4.88 -24.12 4.01
N LYS A 90 -4.44 -25.13 4.79
CA LYS A 90 -3.46 -24.92 5.88
C LYS A 90 -2.15 -24.36 5.34
N ILE A 91 -1.64 -24.91 4.23
CA ILE A 91 -0.41 -24.46 3.59
C ILE A 91 -0.56 -23.00 3.13
N VAL A 92 -1.65 -22.66 2.45
CA VAL A 92 -1.89 -21.27 2.00
C VAL A 92 -1.96 -20.30 3.18
N ARG A 93 -2.67 -20.66 4.27
CA ARG A 93 -2.72 -19.84 5.48
C ARG A 93 -1.36 -19.61 6.13
N LEU A 94 -0.50 -20.62 6.11
CA LEU A 94 0.88 -20.50 6.60
C LEU A 94 1.68 -19.52 5.74
N HIS A 95 1.54 -19.57 4.41
CA HIS A 95 2.16 -18.61 3.49
C HIS A 95 1.60 -17.19 3.67
N ILE A 96 0.30 -17.02 3.91
CA ILE A 96 -0.29 -15.72 4.27
C ILE A 96 0.36 -15.16 5.53
N GLY A 97 0.52 -16.00 6.56
CA GLY A 97 1.19 -15.59 7.80
C GLY A 97 2.64 -15.16 7.59
N GLN A 98 3.39 -15.85 6.72
CA GLN A 98 4.75 -15.48 6.35
C GLN A 98 4.80 -14.19 5.52
N ALA A 99 3.91 -14.05 4.54
CA ALA A 99 3.80 -12.86 3.69
C ALA A 99 3.49 -11.60 4.53
N LYS A 100 2.55 -11.68 5.49
CA LYS A 100 2.26 -10.58 6.42
C LYS A 100 3.48 -10.17 7.26
N LYS A 101 4.28 -11.14 7.73
CA LYS A 101 5.51 -10.84 8.47
C LYS A 101 6.55 -10.13 7.59
N LEU A 102 6.68 -10.55 6.33
CA LEU A 102 7.59 -9.93 5.37
C LEU A 102 7.15 -8.51 5.01
N GLU A 103 5.85 -8.33 4.76
CA GLU A 103 5.21 -7.05 4.47
C GLU A 103 5.44 -6.05 5.61
N ALA A 104 5.10 -6.41 6.86
CA ALA A 104 5.36 -5.57 8.03
C ALA A 104 6.85 -5.22 8.22
N LYS A 105 7.76 -6.17 8.00
CA LYS A 105 9.21 -5.93 8.10
C LYS A 105 9.70 -4.95 7.03
N THR A 106 9.15 -5.06 5.83
CA THR A 106 9.55 -4.23 4.69
C THR A 106 8.95 -2.84 4.79
N PHE A 107 7.69 -2.73 5.23
CA PHE A 107 7.05 -1.48 5.62
C PHE A 107 7.89 -0.71 6.65
N LEU A 108 8.31 -1.38 7.74
CA LEU A 108 9.09 -0.73 8.79
C LEU A 108 10.42 -0.17 8.26
N LYS A 109 11.09 -0.90 7.35
CA LYS A 109 12.32 -0.41 6.71
C LYS A 109 12.06 0.82 5.82
N CYS A 110 10.97 0.82 5.06
CA CYS A 110 10.56 1.98 4.27
C CYS A 110 10.25 3.17 5.18
N PHE A 111 9.53 2.95 6.28
CA PHE A 111 9.20 3.96 7.27
C PHE A 111 10.46 4.57 7.90
N GLU A 112 11.41 3.74 8.33
CA GLU A 112 12.68 4.19 8.91
C GLU A 112 13.53 4.98 7.91
N ALA A 113 13.58 4.54 6.65
CA ALA A 113 14.29 5.24 5.59
C ALA A 113 13.71 6.65 5.38
N ILE A 114 12.37 6.77 5.25
CA ILE A 114 11.70 8.06 5.08
C ILE A 114 11.90 8.97 6.29
N LYS A 115 11.74 8.42 7.50
CA LYS A 115 11.88 9.18 8.75
C LYS A 115 13.29 9.77 8.88
N ASN A 116 14.31 8.98 8.55
CA ASN A 116 15.71 9.36 8.73
C ASN A 116 16.32 10.05 7.50
N GLU A 117 15.57 10.26 6.42
CA GLU A 117 16.14 10.86 5.22
C GLU A 117 16.63 12.29 5.51
N PRO A 118 17.92 12.58 5.25
CA PRO A 118 18.47 13.91 5.41
C PRO A 118 17.99 14.85 4.31
N GLY A 119 17.76 16.12 4.66
CA GLY A 119 17.41 17.16 3.70
C GLY A 119 15.93 17.24 3.30
N TRP A 120 15.05 16.43 3.88
CA TRP A 120 13.61 16.58 3.68
C TRP A 120 12.94 17.44 4.73
N SER A 121 11.97 18.23 4.27
CA SER A 121 11.00 18.87 5.16
C SER A 121 10.12 17.84 5.86
N GLN A 122 9.60 18.22 7.04
CA GLN A 122 8.65 17.39 7.78
C GLN A 122 7.38 17.12 6.97
N GLU A 123 6.87 18.12 6.24
CA GLU A 123 5.70 17.98 5.38
C GLU A 123 5.90 16.92 4.29
N LYS A 124 7.07 16.89 3.66
CA LYS A 124 7.41 15.86 2.66
C LYS A 124 7.45 14.47 3.28
N LYS A 125 8.07 14.32 4.46
CA LYS A 125 8.10 13.04 5.18
C LYS A 125 6.69 12.56 5.51
N ILE A 126 5.83 13.44 6.02
CA ILE A 126 4.44 13.11 6.35
C ILE A 126 3.68 12.66 5.10
N SER A 127 3.76 13.41 3.99
CA SER A 127 3.08 13.07 2.75
C SER A 127 3.49 11.70 2.18
N VAL A 128 4.79 11.41 2.17
CA VAL A 128 5.30 10.12 1.67
C VAL A 128 4.95 8.97 2.62
N LEU A 129 4.97 9.19 3.94
CA LEU A 129 4.53 8.19 4.92
C LEU A 129 3.03 7.89 4.81
N GLN A 130 2.20 8.91 4.57
CA GLN A 130 0.77 8.74 4.31
C GLN A 130 0.54 7.92 3.04
N ALA A 131 1.29 8.19 1.97
CA ALA A 131 1.23 7.40 0.74
C ALA A 131 1.67 5.93 0.98
N LEU A 132 2.72 5.71 1.76
CA LEU A 132 3.19 4.36 2.10
C LEU A 132 2.15 3.57 2.92
N LEU A 133 1.49 4.23 3.88
CA LEU A 133 0.41 3.63 4.67
C LEU A 133 -0.80 3.28 3.80
N ALA A 134 -1.19 4.18 2.90
CA ALA A 134 -2.33 3.98 2.00
C ALA A 134 -2.16 2.81 1.03
N LEU A 135 -0.92 2.33 0.79
CA LEU A 135 -0.68 1.11 0.01
C LEU A 135 -0.95 -0.19 0.79
N GLY A 136 -0.92 -0.14 2.12
CA GLY A 136 -1.11 -1.32 2.98
C GLY A 136 -2.56 -1.56 3.42
N GLU A 137 -3.46 -0.60 3.17
CA GLU A 137 -4.90 -0.68 3.46
C GLU A 137 -5.68 -1.43 2.38
#